data_AF-A0A7U9SLC5-F1
#
_entry.id   AF-A0A7U9SLC5-F1
#
_cell.length_a   1.000
_cell.length_b   1.000
_cell.length_c   1.000
_cell.angle_alpha   90.00
_cell.angle_beta   90.00
_cell.angle_gamma   90.00
#
_symmetry.space_group_name_H-M   'P 1'
#
loop_
_entity.id
_entity.type
_entity.pdbx_description
1 polymer ?
#
loop_
_entity_poly.entity_id
_entity_poly.type
_entity_poly.pdbx_seq_one_letter_code
_entity_poly.pdbx_strand_id
1 'polypeptide(L)'
;MKYYEIRWTNGIESYTLDLAEQERQELWEAYSEDVKGLAFSDIRQQTPIGRITFASTKNQGDVTADIYPGYEGTCALLHEYGIASQKEIKDYDIIKIVADKYLLTKGLLYQVNSLEWEKTITDAAAIETLSEVLYCEEFCEDYQLNETNLQMEFTVYYRDSDGRTIDVVKCRAQADPAENEVLKELLR
;
A
#
# COMPACT_ATOMS: atom_id res chain seq x y z
N MET A 1 -23.29 4.02 -12.77
CA MET A 1 -21.93 3.51 -13.09
C MET A 1 -21.77 2.83 -14.47
N LYS A 2 -22.62 3.16 -15.47
CA LYS A 2 -22.70 2.42 -16.75
C LYS A 2 -21.45 2.44 -17.65
N TYR A 3 -20.69 3.52 -17.63
CA TYR A 3 -19.55 3.74 -18.53
C TYR A 3 -18.21 3.77 -17.79
N TYR A 4 -18.14 3.06 -16.66
CA TYR A 4 -16.94 3.02 -15.84
C TYR A 4 -16.39 1.59 -15.77
N GLU A 5 -15.12 1.44 -16.06
CA GLU A 5 -14.34 0.27 -15.69
C GLU A 5 -13.83 0.49 -14.26
N ILE A 6 -13.86 -0.55 -13.43
CA ILE A 6 -13.31 -0.45 -12.08
C ILE A 6 -11.99 -1.19 -12.05
N ARG A 7 -10.93 -0.51 -11.58
CA ARG A 7 -9.60 -1.10 -11.38
C ARG A 7 -9.29 -1.11 -9.90
N TRP A 8 -8.67 -2.19 -9.45
CA TRP A 8 -8.19 -2.37 -8.09
C TRP A 8 -6.66 -2.46 -8.09
N THR A 9 -6.04 -1.91 -7.04
CA THR A 9 -4.65 -2.17 -6.69
C THR A 9 -4.48 -2.25 -5.18
N ASN A 10 -3.67 -3.19 -4.69
CA ASN A 10 -3.12 -3.18 -3.32
C ASN A 10 -1.61 -2.82 -3.33
N GLY A 11 -1.12 -2.23 -4.41
CA GLY A 11 0.28 -1.84 -4.64
C GLY A 11 1.21 -2.97 -5.03
N ILE A 12 0.76 -4.21 -4.92
CA ILE A 12 1.46 -5.40 -5.42
C ILE A 12 0.75 -5.94 -6.66
N GLU A 13 -0.56 -6.21 -6.55
CA GLU A 13 -1.41 -6.67 -7.63
C GLU A 13 -2.26 -5.51 -8.14
N SER A 14 -2.39 -5.41 -9.47
CA SER A 14 -3.34 -4.51 -10.10
C SER A 14 -4.10 -5.20 -11.21
N TYR A 15 -5.43 -5.06 -11.20
CA TYR A 15 -6.29 -5.68 -12.20
C TYR A 15 -7.61 -4.93 -12.36
N THR A 16 -8.24 -5.12 -13.51
CA THR A 16 -9.59 -4.65 -13.80
C THR A 16 -10.61 -5.63 -13.25
N LEU A 17 -11.60 -5.12 -12.52
CA LEU A 17 -12.69 -5.90 -11.96
C LEU A 17 -13.77 -6.16 -13.01
N ASP A 18 -14.13 -7.42 -13.23
CA ASP A 18 -15.23 -7.82 -14.11
C ASP A 18 -16.57 -7.74 -13.35
N LEU A 19 -17.10 -6.53 -13.22
CA LEU A 19 -18.32 -6.24 -12.47
C LEU A 19 -19.46 -5.78 -13.38
N ALA A 20 -20.65 -6.33 -13.15
CA ALA A 20 -21.89 -5.89 -13.76
C ALA A 20 -22.21 -4.42 -13.41
N GLU A 21 -23.08 -3.78 -14.19
CA GLU A 21 -23.46 -2.38 -13.94
C GLU A 21 -24.02 -2.15 -12.54
N GLN A 22 -24.78 -3.13 -12.02
CA GLN A 22 -25.36 -3.07 -10.68
C GLN A 22 -24.29 -3.20 -9.59
N GLU A 23 -23.40 -4.19 -9.67
CA GLU A 23 -22.29 -4.38 -8.71
C GLU A 23 -21.37 -3.14 -8.66
N ARG A 24 -21.10 -2.52 -9.82
CA ARG A 24 -20.35 -1.26 -9.89
C ARG A 24 -21.06 -0.11 -9.19
N GLN A 25 -22.38 -0.07 -9.25
CA GLN A 25 -23.19 0.94 -8.58
C GLN A 25 -23.22 0.72 -7.07
N GLU A 26 -23.41 -0.53 -6.62
CA GLU A 26 -23.38 -0.92 -5.21
C GLU A 26 -22.02 -0.61 -4.57
N LEU A 27 -20.91 -0.92 -5.26
CA LEU A 27 -19.56 -0.59 -4.79
C LEU A 27 -19.33 0.92 -4.64
N TRP A 28 -19.83 1.72 -5.61
CA TRP A 28 -19.74 3.18 -5.52
C TRP A 28 -20.55 3.75 -4.35
N GLU A 29 -21.72 3.19 -4.08
CA GLU A 29 -22.59 3.61 -2.98
C GLU A 29 -21.98 3.26 -1.62
N ALA A 30 -21.44 2.04 -1.47
CA ALA A 30 -20.74 1.62 -0.26
C ALA A 30 -19.52 2.52 0.02
N TYR A 31 -18.67 2.75 -0.99
CA TYR A 31 -17.54 3.66 -0.88
C TYR A 31 -17.97 5.07 -0.47
N SER A 32 -19.02 5.59 -1.11
CA SER A 32 -19.55 6.93 -0.81
C SER A 32 -20.07 7.05 0.62
N GLU A 33 -20.57 5.96 1.21
CA GLU A 33 -21.05 5.95 2.59
C GLU A 33 -19.90 5.84 3.59
N ASP A 34 -18.93 4.95 3.35
CA ASP A 34 -17.74 4.81 4.19
C ASP A 34 -16.96 6.14 4.27
N VAL A 35 -16.81 6.84 3.14
CA VAL A 35 -16.14 8.15 3.09
C VAL A 35 -16.86 9.21 3.93
N LYS A 36 -18.20 9.21 4.00
CA LYS A 36 -18.94 10.16 4.85
C LYS A 36 -18.72 9.90 6.33
N GLY A 37 -18.49 8.65 6.71
CA GLY A 37 -18.21 8.24 8.07
C GLY A 37 -16.79 8.57 8.55
N LEU A 38 -15.90 8.92 7.63
CA LEU A 38 -14.47 9.05 7.92
C LEU A 38 -14.11 10.43 8.46
N ALA A 39 -13.56 10.49 9.68
CA ALA A 39 -12.95 11.71 10.16
C ALA A 39 -11.51 11.83 9.62
N PHE A 40 -11.07 13.06 9.34
CA PHE A 40 -9.70 13.32 8.91
C PHE A 40 -8.66 12.84 9.94
N SER A 41 -9.01 12.78 11.22
CA SER A 41 -8.17 12.19 12.27
C SER A 41 -7.87 10.72 12.05
N ASP A 42 -8.81 9.97 11.47
CA ASP A 42 -8.72 8.52 11.32
C ASP A 42 -7.83 8.18 10.12
N ILE A 43 -7.94 8.97 9.04
CA ILE A 43 -7.04 8.91 7.87
C ILE A 43 -5.58 9.12 8.28
N ARG A 44 -5.33 10.04 9.21
CA ARG A 44 -3.97 10.38 9.68
C ARG A 44 -3.27 9.27 10.48
N GLN A 45 -3.95 8.17 10.74
CA GLN A 45 -3.43 7.08 11.56
C GLN A 45 -3.37 5.77 10.79
N GLN A 46 -3.81 5.76 9.52
CA GLN A 46 -3.99 4.54 8.76
C GLN A 46 -3.36 4.68 7.39
N THR A 47 -2.61 3.67 6.98
CA THR A 47 -2.22 3.51 5.58
C THR A 47 -3.40 2.94 4.79
N PRO A 48 -3.68 3.45 3.58
CA PRO A 48 -4.58 2.75 2.66
C PRO A 48 -4.17 1.29 2.47
N ILE A 49 -5.15 0.40 2.40
CA ILE A 49 -4.96 -1.04 2.07
C ILE A 49 -5.00 -1.28 0.56
N GLY A 50 -5.48 -0.29 -0.19
CA GLY A 50 -5.53 -0.34 -1.64
C GLY A 50 -6.22 0.87 -2.20
N ARG A 51 -6.43 0.84 -3.51
CA ARG A 51 -6.97 1.94 -4.28
C ARG A 51 -7.89 1.41 -5.36
N ILE A 52 -9.01 2.09 -5.51
CA ILE A 52 -9.96 1.86 -6.59
C ILE A 52 -9.88 3.02 -7.58
N THR A 53 -9.79 2.70 -8.86
CA THR A 53 -9.97 3.67 -9.94
C THR A 53 -11.23 3.36 -10.71
N PHE A 54 -12.15 4.33 -10.72
CA PHE A 54 -13.32 4.36 -11.58
C PHE A 54 -12.91 5.04 -12.89
N ALA A 55 -12.48 4.25 -13.86
CA ALA A 55 -11.97 4.72 -15.14
C ALA A 55 -13.11 4.93 -16.16
N SER A 56 -13.26 6.14 -16.68
CA SER A 56 -14.35 6.45 -17.61
C SER A 56 -14.05 5.95 -19.03
N THR A 57 -14.90 5.08 -19.56
CA THR A 57 -14.80 4.61 -20.96
C THR A 57 -15.26 5.65 -21.99
N LYS A 58 -15.67 6.84 -21.54
CA LYS A 58 -16.13 7.95 -22.36
C LYS A 58 -15.33 9.24 -22.15
N ASN A 59 -14.11 9.16 -21.61
CA ASN A 59 -13.26 10.31 -21.30
C ASN A 59 -13.95 11.37 -20.42
N GLN A 60 -14.78 10.94 -19.46
CA GLN A 60 -15.43 11.85 -18.49
C GLN A 60 -14.55 12.17 -17.28
N GLY A 61 -13.28 11.73 -17.30
CA GLY A 61 -12.36 11.80 -16.18
C GLY A 61 -12.40 10.54 -15.33
N ASP A 62 -11.25 10.16 -14.83
CA ASP A 62 -11.09 9.03 -13.91
C ASP A 62 -11.16 9.54 -12.47
N VAL A 63 -11.79 8.76 -11.61
CA VAL A 63 -11.84 9.02 -10.18
C VAL A 63 -11.05 7.93 -9.48
N THR A 64 -10.00 8.32 -8.77
CA THR A 64 -9.17 7.43 -7.98
C THR A 64 -9.41 7.69 -6.51
N ALA A 65 -9.54 6.62 -5.75
CA ALA A 65 -9.92 6.63 -4.35
C ALA A 65 -9.10 5.62 -3.56
N ASP A 66 -8.49 6.07 -2.47
CA ASP A 66 -7.83 5.18 -1.51
C ASP A 66 -8.87 4.53 -0.60
N ILE A 67 -8.66 3.24 -0.32
CA ILE A 67 -9.49 2.41 0.54
C ILE A 67 -8.74 2.18 1.84
N TYR A 68 -9.38 2.48 2.97
CA TYR A 68 -8.80 2.33 4.30
C TYR A 68 -9.37 1.09 5.00
N PRO A 69 -8.63 0.49 5.97
CA PRO A 69 -9.11 -0.65 6.74
C PRO A 69 -10.50 -0.46 7.36
N GLY A 70 -10.85 0.77 7.77
CA GLY A 70 -12.13 1.11 8.36
C GLY A 70 -13.32 1.21 7.40
N TYR A 71 -13.13 1.01 6.10
CA TYR A 71 -14.22 1.04 5.10
C TYR A 71 -14.98 -0.28 5.11
N GLU A 72 -15.74 -0.54 6.17
CA GLU A 72 -16.41 -1.83 6.42
C GLU A 72 -17.31 -2.26 5.25
N GLY A 73 -18.12 -1.34 4.72
CA GLY A 73 -19.05 -1.64 3.63
C GLY A 73 -18.33 -1.97 2.32
N THR A 74 -17.34 -1.16 1.96
CA THR A 74 -16.54 -1.35 0.76
C THR A 74 -15.72 -2.64 0.86
N CYS A 75 -15.06 -2.89 1.99
CA CYS A 75 -14.25 -4.08 2.19
C CYS A 75 -15.09 -5.36 2.13
N ALA A 76 -16.30 -5.34 2.68
CA ALA A 76 -17.23 -6.46 2.60
C ALA A 76 -17.62 -6.77 1.15
N LEU A 77 -18.01 -5.76 0.37
CA LEU A 77 -18.35 -5.96 -1.04
C LEU A 77 -17.16 -6.45 -1.87
N LEU A 78 -15.97 -5.89 -1.66
CA LEU A 78 -14.76 -6.38 -2.34
C LEU A 78 -14.53 -7.86 -2.05
N HIS A 79 -14.68 -8.28 -0.79
CA HIS A 79 -14.57 -9.69 -0.42
C HIS A 79 -15.65 -10.56 -1.09
N GLU A 80 -16.90 -10.11 -1.13
CA GLU A 80 -18.00 -10.80 -1.82
C GLU A 80 -17.75 -10.96 -3.33
N TYR A 81 -17.09 -9.99 -3.95
CA TYR A 81 -16.66 -10.04 -5.35
C TYR A 81 -15.39 -10.86 -5.58
N GLY A 82 -14.85 -11.52 -4.55
CA GLY A 82 -13.65 -12.35 -4.63
C GLY A 82 -12.35 -11.56 -4.70
N ILE A 83 -12.37 -10.28 -4.34
CA ILE A 83 -11.20 -9.41 -4.32
C ILE A 83 -10.54 -9.53 -2.96
N ALA A 84 -9.28 -9.94 -2.94
CA ALA A 84 -8.49 -10.10 -1.72
C ALA A 84 -8.01 -8.74 -1.18
N SER A 85 -8.95 -7.85 -0.83
CA SER A 85 -8.69 -6.46 -0.41
C SER A 85 -7.87 -6.35 0.88
N GLN A 86 -7.88 -7.39 1.71
CA GLN A 86 -7.12 -7.47 2.96
C GLN A 86 -5.77 -8.17 2.82
N LYS A 87 -5.37 -8.55 1.59
CA LYS A 87 -4.08 -9.19 1.35
C LYS A 87 -2.96 -8.14 1.46
N GLU A 88 -2.10 -8.32 2.44
CA GLU A 88 -0.98 -7.45 2.77
C GLU A 88 0.35 -8.02 2.24
N ILE A 89 1.44 -7.24 2.38
CA ILE A 89 2.79 -7.64 1.94
C ILE A 89 3.22 -8.97 2.58
N LYS A 90 2.93 -9.14 3.88
CA LYS A 90 3.27 -10.35 4.65
C LYS A 90 2.60 -11.63 4.13
N ASP A 91 1.52 -11.51 3.34
CA ASP A 91 0.78 -12.64 2.80
C ASP A 91 1.38 -13.18 1.50
N TYR A 92 2.40 -12.50 0.94
CA TYR A 92 3.11 -12.96 -0.24
C TYR A 92 4.32 -13.82 0.14
N ASP A 93 4.73 -14.69 -0.79
CA ASP A 93 5.97 -15.48 -0.64
C ASP A 93 7.19 -14.58 -0.84
N ILE A 94 7.62 -13.92 0.24
CA ILE A 94 8.76 -13.00 0.25
C ILE A 94 10.08 -13.78 0.22
N ILE A 95 10.89 -13.49 -0.79
CA ILE A 95 12.18 -14.14 -1.05
C ILE A 95 13.30 -13.42 -0.31
N LYS A 96 13.28 -12.08 -0.36
CA LYS A 96 14.24 -11.22 0.33
C LYS A 96 13.69 -9.80 0.45
N ILE A 97 14.24 -9.06 1.40
CA ILE A 97 13.99 -7.62 1.54
C ILE A 97 15.33 -6.91 1.46
N VAL A 98 15.44 -5.88 0.64
CA VAL A 98 16.62 -4.99 0.59
C VAL A 98 16.23 -3.70 1.29
N ALA A 99 17.00 -3.32 2.31
CA ALA A 99 16.82 -2.09 3.07
C ALA A 99 17.92 -1.09 2.69
N ASP A 100 17.51 0.10 2.28
CA ASP A 100 18.38 1.22 1.91
C ASP A 100 18.23 2.31 2.96
N LYS A 101 19.34 2.72 3.60
CA LYS A 101 19.38 3.89 4.49
C LYS A 101 20.04 5.05 3.78
N TYR A 102 19.45 6.23 3.89
CA TYR A 102 19.94 7.46 3.26
C TYR A 102 20.32 8.50 4.31
N LEU A 103 21.46 9.14 4.09
CA LEU A 103 21.83 10.35 4.80
C LEU A 103 21.04 11.52 4.23
N LEU A 104 20.08 12.03 5.01
CA LEU A 104 19.34 13.25 4.67
C LEU A 104 20.20 14.48 4.97
N THR A 105 20.79 15.06 3.93
CA THR A 105 21.48 16.36 4.06
C THR A 105 20.51 17.48 3.69
N LYS A 106 20.14 18.32 4.66
CA LYS A 106 19.38 19.56 4.40
C LYS A 106 20.29 20.55 3.67
N GLY A 107 20.19 20.57 2.34
CA GLY A 107 20.75 21.66 1.54
C GLY A 107 19.90 22.93 1.66
N LEU A 108 20.51 24.07 1.35
CA LEU A 108 19.85 25.39 1.35
C LEU A 108 18.71 25.51 0.31
N LEU A 109 18.74 24.68 -0.75
CA LEU A 109 17.78 24.73 -1.87
C LEU A 109 17.14 23.37 -2.20
N TYR A 110 17.86 22.26 -1.95
CA TYR A 110 17.38 20.90 -2.23
C TYR A 110 17.79 19.96 -1.10
N GLN A 111 16.96 18.96 -0.83
CA GLN A 111 17.35 17.82 -0.02
C GLN A 111 18.24 16.92 -0.89
N VAL A 112 19.40 16.52 -0.35
CA VAL A 112 20.26 15.54 -1.00
C VAL A 112 20.21 14.27 -0.17
N ASN A 113 19.78 13.19 -0.80
CA ASN A 113 19.75 11.85 -0.22
C ASN A 113 20.95 11.10 -0.81
N SER A 114 21.94 10.79 0.01
CA SER A 114 23.01 9.87 -0.38
C SER A 114 22.84 8.55 0.35
N LEU A 115 22.91 7.44 -0.39
CA LEU A 115 22.88 6.10 0.20
C LEU A 115 24.01 5.98 1.24
N GLU A 116 23.61 5.70 2.48
CA GLU A 116 24.50 5.45 3.61
C GLU A 116 24.97 4.01 3.60
N TRP A 117 24.00 3.09 3.55
CA TRP A 117 24.22 1.66 3.43
C TRP A 117 23.01 0.96 2.81
N GLU A 118 23.27 -0.23 2.29
CA GLU A 118 22.28 -1.19 1.81
C GLU A 118 22.47 -2.51 2.58
N LYS A 119 21.37 -3.13 3.02
CA LYS A 119 21.38 -4.44 3.67
C LYS A 119 20.36 -5.36 3.01
N THR A 120 20.80 -6.55 2.63
CA THR A 120 19.90 -7.61 2.14
C THR A 120 19.53 -8.55 3.28
N ILE A 121 18.23 -8.73 3.49
CA ILE A 121 17.62 -9.57 4.52
C ILE A 121 17.05 -10.81 3.82
N THR A 122 17.54 -11.98 4.22
CA THR A 122 17.11 -13.30 3.70
C THR A 122 16.70 -14.28 4.80
N ASP A 123 16.89 -13.89 6.07
CA ASP A 123 16.44 -14.68 7.20
C ASP A 123 14.91 -14.65 7.29
N ALA A 124 14.29 -15.83 7.37
CA ALA A 124 12.84 -15.96 7.29
C ALA A 124 12.11 -15.29 8.46
N ALA A 125 12.65 -15.39 9.68
CA ALA A 125 12.04 -14.76 10.86
C ALA A 125 12.17 -13.23 10.80
N ALA A 126 13.30 -12.73 10.31
CA ALA A 126 13.50 -11.30 10.08
C ALA A 126 12.58 -10.77 8.98
N ILE A 127 12.36 -11.53 7.89
CA ILE A 127 11.42 -11.19 6.82
C ILE A 127 9.99 -11.14 7.36
N GLU A 128 9.55 -12.18 8.07
CA GLU A 128 8.21 -12.26 8.67
C GLU A 128 7.97 -11.03 9.55
N THR A 129 8.87 -10.79 10.50
CA THR A 129 8.79 -9.65 11.43
C THR A 129 8.76 -8.32 10.67
N LEU A 130 9.67 -8.10 9.72
CA LEU A 130 9.75 -6.82 9.01
C LEU A 130 8.52 -6.59 8.12
N SER A 131 8.00 -7.64 7.46
CA SER A 131 6.87 -7.54 6.54
C SER A 131 5.58 -7.05 7.20
N GLU A 132 5.41 -7.22 8.51
CA GLU A 132 4.26 -6.74 9.28
C GLU A 132 4.17 -5.21 9.38
N VAL A 133 5.29 -4.51 9.21
CA VAL A 133 5.39 -3.04 9.37
C VAL A 133 5.75 -2.34 8.07
N LEU A 134 5.77 -3.06 6.95
CA LEU A 134 6.00 -2.51 5.62
C LEU A 134 4.67 -2.18 4.94
N TYR A 135 4.66 -1.04 4.25
CA TYR A 135 3.56 -0.58 3.44
C TYR A 135 4.05 -0.21 2.05
N CYS A 136 3.23 -0.46 1.02
CA CYS A 136 3.56 -0.07 -0.35
C CYS A 136 3.81 1.44 -0.43
N GLU A 137 4.90 1.83 -1.08
CA GLU A 137 5.33 3.24 -1.17
C GLU A 137 4.24 4.13 -1.79
N GLU A 138 3.46 3.60 -2.74
CA GLU A 138 2.36 4.32 -3.39
C GLU A 138 1.21 4.75 -2.45
N PHE A 139 1.12 4.15 -1.26
CA PHE A 139 0.16 4.52 -0.23
C PHE A 139 0.78 5.36 0.90
N CYS A 140 2.05 5.72 0.76
CA CYS A 140 2.82 6.49 1.74
C CYS A 140 3.11 7.92 1.29
N GLU A 141 2.47 8.41 0.22
CA GLU A 141 2.78 9.69 -0.42
C GLU A 141 2.48 10.92 0.47
N ASP A 142 1.49 10.82 1.35
CA ASP A 142 1.13 11.91 2.26
C ASP A 142 1.83 11.77 3.63
N TYR A 143 2.97 12.44 3.74
CA TYR A 143 3.78 12.54 4.95
C TYR A 143 3.06 13.20 6.14
N GLN A 144 1.91 13.87 5.94
CA GLN A 144 1.11 14.45 7.01
C GLN A 144 0.07 13.47 7.57
N LEU A 145 -0.29 12.46 6.76
CA LEU A 145 -1.26 11.42 7.08
C LEU A 145 -0.59 10.14 7.59
N ASN A 146 0.69 9.93 7.30
CA ASN A 146 1.41 8.75 7.76
C ASN A 146 2.88 9.10 7.99
N GLU A 147 3.31 9.22 9.25
CA GLU A 147 4.72 9.49 9.57
C GLU A 147 5.55 8.26 9.19
N THR A 148 6.03 8.24 7.94
CA THR A 148 6.93 7.20 7.43
C THR A 148 8.38 7.64 7.56
N ASN A 149 9.29 6.67 7.69
CA ASN A 149 10.70 6.98 7.79
C ASN A 149 11.26 7.45 6.43
N LEU A 150 11.50 8.76 6.30
CA LEU A 150 12.05 9.36 5.08
C LEU A 150 13.52 8.99 4.80
N GLN A 151 14.23 8.40 5.77
CA GLN A 151 15.63 7.99 5.64
C GLN A 151 15.77 6.53 5.19
N MET A 152 14.68 5.75 5.15
CA MET A 152 14.76 4.36 4.74
C MET A 152 13.75 3.99 3.67
N GLU A 153 14.21 3.16 2.75
CA GLU A 153 13.41 2.51 1.72
C GLU A 153 13.60 1.00 1.82
N PHE A 154 12.53 0.27 1.52
CA PHE A 154 12.57 -1.18 1.47
C PHE A 154 12.15 -1.63 0.08
N THR A 155 12.92 -2.55 -0.49
CA THR A 155 12.59 -3.21 -1.74
C THR A 155 12.30 -4.67 -1.44
N VAL A 156 11.02 -5.05 -1.54
CA VAL A 156 10.55 -6.40 -1.24
C VAL A 156 10.51 -7.20 -2.53
N TYR A 157 11.19 -8.34 -2.54
CA TYR A 157 11.15 -9.30 -3.63
C TYR A 157 10.25 -10.45 -3.24
N TYR A 158 9.21 -10.72 -4.02
CA TYR A 158 8.20 -11.71 -3.71
C TYR A 158 7.86 -12.54 -4.95
N ARG A 159 7.31 -13.74 -4.75
CA ARG A 159 6.68 -14.47 -5.86
C ARG A 159 5.26 -13.99 -6.07
N ASP A 160 4.89 -13.80 -7.34
CA ASP A 160 3.50 -13.53 -7.72
C ASP A 160 2.54 -14.63 -7.20
N SER A 161 1.25 -14.34 -7.24
CA SER A 161 0.21 -15.29 -6.79
C SER A 161 0.18 -16.61 -7.55
N ASP A 162 0.78 -16.67 -8.74
CA ASP A 162 0.95 -17.90 -9.51
C ASP A 162 2.22 -18.69 -9.12
N GLY A 163 3.09 -18.11 -8.29
CA GLY A 163 4.37 -18.65 -7.87
C GLY A 163 5.42 -18.72 -8.98
N ARG A 164 5.21 -18.03 -10.12
CA ARG A 164 5.97 -18.21 -11.37
C ARG A 164 7.01 -17.13 -11.58
N THR A 165 6.70 -15.90 -11.24
CA THR A 165 7.61 -14.78 -11.43
C THR A 165 8.03 -14.19 -10.10
N ILE A 166 9.27 -13.70 -10.06
CA ILE A 166 9.76 -12.88 -8.95
C ILE A 166 9.53 -11.45 -9.36
N ASP A 167 8.70 -10.75 -8.61
CA ASP A 167 8.43 -9.34 -8.81
C ASP A 167 8.99 -8.53 -7.62
N VAL A 168 8.90 -7.22 -7.73
CA VAL A 168 9.48 -6.28 -6.79
C VAL A 168 8.51 -5.15 -6.48
N VAL A 169 8.39 -4.82 -5.20
CA VAL A 169 7.60 -3.67 -4.74
C VAL A 169 8.45 -2.80 -3.82
N LYS A 170 8.31 -1.48 -4.00
CA LYS A 170 8.91 -0.49 -3.11
C LYS A 170 7.99 -0.27 -1.93
N CYS A 171 8.59 -0.23 -0.74
CA CYS A 171 7.89 -0.13 0.51
C CYS A 171 8.53 0.93 1.41
N ARG A 172 7.72 1.46 2.31
CA ARG A 172 8.13 2.29 3.43
C ARG A 172 7.76 1.58 4.73
N ALA A 173 8.49 1.91 5.79
CA ALA A 173 8.12 1.55 7.14
C ALA A 173 7.61 2.79 7.88
N GLN A 174 6.76 2.58 8.88
CA GLN A 174 6.40 3.62 9.83
C GLN A 174 7.65 4.19 10.53
N ALA A 175 7.61 5.48 10.87
CA ALA A 175 8.72 6.18 11.51
C ALA A 175 8.94 5.70 12.95
N ASP A 176 7.87 5.33 13.66
CA ASP A 176 7.94 4.63 14.93
C ASP A 176 7.84 3.12 14.69
N PRO A 177 8.91 2.35 14.92
CA PRO A 177 8.94 0.92 14.63
C PRO A 177 8.06 0.05 15.54
N ALA A 178 7.24 0.62 16.43
CA ALA A 178 6.49 -0.13 17.44
C ALA A 178 7.41 -1.15 18.17
N GLU A 179 6.94 -2.38 18.40
CA GLU A 179 7.75 -3.47 18.98
C GLU A 179 8.61 -4.23 17.94
N ASN A 180 8.78 -3.71 16.72
CA ASN A 180 9.55 -4.36 15.66
C ASN A 180 11.07 -4.25 15.89
N GLU A 181 11.67 -5.28 16.50
CA GLU A 181 13.10 -5.28 16.85
C GLU A 181 14.03 -5.27 15.62
N VAL A 182 13.62 -5.87 14.50
CA VAL A 182 14.40 -5.88 13.25
C VAL A 182 14.51 -4.47 12.69
N LEU A 183 13.39 -3.76 12.59
CA LEU A 183 13.37 -2.37 12.13
C LEU A 183 14.15 -1.45 13.08
N LYS A 184 14.04 -1.65 14.41
CA LYS A 184 14.85 -0.92 15.39
C LYS A 184 16.35 -1.11 15.19
N GLU A 185 16.79 -2.33 14.86
CA GLU A 185 18.21 -2.61 14.59
C GLU A 185 18.69 -1.92 13.31
N LEU A 186 17.84 -1.87 12.28
CA LEU A 186 18.14 -1.14 11.03
C LEU A 186 18.17 0.37 11.26
N LEU A 187 17.36 0.91 12.16
CA LEU A 187 17.31 2.34 12.44
C LEU A 187 18.54 2.88 13.19
N ARG A 188 19.25 2.03 13.93
CA ARG A 188 20.49 2.39 14.64
C ARG A 188 21.59 2.83 13.70
#